data_AF-A0A967CTV0-F1
#
_entry.id   AF-A0A967CTV0-F1
#
_cell.length_a   1.000
_cell.length_b   1.000
_cell.length_c   1.000
_cell.angle_alpha   90.00
_cell.angle_beta   90.00
_cell.angle_gamma   90.00
#
_symmetry.space_group_name_H-M   'P 1'
#
loop_
_entity.id
_entity.type
_entity.pdbx_description
1 polymer ?
#
loop_
_entity_poly.entity_id
_entity_poly.type
_entity_poly.pdbx_seq_one_letter_code
_entity_poly.pdbx_strand_id
1 'polypeptide(L)'
;MSSSALSTAATYKRLVQASVARIWENVFDWQHLPSLHDTSFAACELVGMDAAGWRVALTSQPGGERRRQIVKLHANRAEHRYVVVTEEGAGAGS
;
A
#
# COMPACT_ATOMS: atom_id res chain seq x y z
N MET A 1 -5.31 -24.67 -7.74
CA MET A 1 -5.48 -23.29 -8.21
C MET A 1 -4.25 -22.93 -9.03
N SER A 2 -4.39 -22.72 -10.34
CA SER A 2 -3.26 -22.31 -11.18
C SER A 2 -2.91 -20.86 -10.86
N SER A 3 -1.72 -20.63 -10.29
CA SER A 3 -1.15 -19.29 -10.16
C SER A 3 -0.76 -18.81 -11.55
N SER A 4 -1.49 -17.83 -12.09
CA SER A 4 -1.02 -17.12 -13.28
C SER A 4 0.27 -16.38 -12.93
N ALA A 5 1.27 -16.40 -13.80
CA ALA A 5 2.51 -15.66 -13.56
C ALA A 5 2.25 -14.16 -13.71
N LEU A 6 2.48 -13.39 -12.64
CA LEU A 6 2.41 -11.93 -12.69
C LEU A 6 3.58 -11.39 -13.51
N SER A 7 3.31 -10.45 -14.43
CA SER A 7 4.35 -9.75 -15.17
C SER A 7 4.73 -8.46 -14.46
N THR A 8 6.01 -8.08 -14.52
CA THR A 8 6.45 -6.80 -13.94
C THR A 8 5.92 -5.64 -14.80
N ALA A 9 5.01 -4.85 -14.23
CA ALA A 9 4.47 -3.67 -14.93
C ALA A 9 5.52 -2.56 -15.08
N ALA A 10 6.29 -2.28 -14.02
CA ALA A 10 7.34 -1.25 -14.03
C ALA A 10 8.33 -1.43 -12.87
N THR A 11 9.49 -0.79 -12.96
CA THR A 11 10.43 -0.61 -11.85
C THR A 11 10.84 0.85 -11.77
N TYR A 12 10.75 1.43 -10.57
CA TYR A 12 11.18 2.80 -10.30
C TYR A 12 12.30 2.81 -9.26
N LYS A 13 13.40 3.51 -9.57
CA LYS A 13 14.54 3.69 -8.66
C LYS A 13 14.84 5.16 -8.52
N ARG A 14 15.02 5.62 -7.29
CA ARG A 14 15.43 6.99 -6.98
C ARG A 14 16.30 7.03 -5.74
N LEU A 15 17.09 8.10 -5.61
CA LEU A 15 17.74 8.44 -4.35
C LEU A 15 16.78 9.26 -3.49
N VAL A 16 16.65 8.87 -2.21
CA VAL A 16 15.83 9.59 -1.23
C VAL A 16 16.77 10.13 -0.15
N GLN A 17 16.74 11.44 0.10
CA GLN A 17 17.55 12.12 1.12
C GLN A 17 16.92 11.96 2.51
N ALA A 18 16.75 10.72 2.96
CA ALA A 18 16.21 10.38 4.27
C ALA A 18 16.91 9.13 4.83
N SER A 19 16.91 9.00 6.15
CA SER A 19 17.41 7.79 6.80
C SER A 19 16.48 6.60 6.55
N VAL A 20 17.02 5.38 6.61
CA VAL A 20 16.23 4.14 6.51
C VAL A 20 15.15 4.08 7.59
N ALA A 21 15.44 4.58 8.80
CA ALA A 21 14.46 4.67 9.88
C ALA A 21 13.26 5.57 9.50
N ARG A 22 13.52 6.75 8.92
CA ARG A 22 12.47 7.67 8.45
C ARG A 22 11.65 7.07 7.30
N ILE A 23 12.28 6.30 6.41
CA ILE A 23 11.55 5.58 5.35
C ILE A 23 10.58 4.57 5.97
N TRP A 24 11.02 3.82 6.98
CA TRP A 24 10.13 2.88 7.67
C TRP A 24 8.99 3.57 8.42
N GLU A 25 9.25 4.68 9.10
CA GLU A 25 8.20 5.49 9.71
C GLU A 25 7.11 5.83 8.68
N ASN A 26 7.49 6.34 7.50
CA ASN A 26 6.56 6.66 6.42
C ASN A 26 5.80 5.44 5.89
N VAL A 27 6.43 4.27 5.78
CA VAL A 27 5.77 3.04 5.28
C VAL A 27 4.65 2.57 6.22
N PHE A 28 4.82 2.74 7.52
CA PHE A 28 3.80 2.34 8.51
C PHE A 28 2.74 3.41 8.76
N ASP A 29 2.95 4.64 8.28
CA ASP A 29 2.08 5.79 8.49
C ASP A 29 0.92 5.85 7.48
N TRP A 30 0.02 4.88 7.57
CA TRP A 30 -1.14 4.76 6.68
C TRP A 30 -2.10 5.95 6.75
N GLN A 31 -2.17 6.65 7.90
CA GLN A 31 -3.08 7.76 8.14
C GLN A 31 -2.78 8.96 7.25
N HIS A 32 -1.51 9.16 6.91
CA HIS A 32 -1.09 10.29 6.09
C HIS A 32 -1.25 10.05 4.59
N LEU A 33 -1.62 8.84 4.15
CA LEU A 33 -1.75 8.52 2.72
C LEU A 33 -2.69 9.49 1.97
N PRO A 34 -3.91 9.82 2.46
CA PRO A 34 -4.77 10.78 1.77
C PRO A 34 -4.21 12.21 1.80
N SER A 35 -3.53 12.61 2.87
CA SER A 35 -2.94 13.96 2.94
C SER A 35 -1.74 14.14 2.01
N LEU A 36 -0.95 13.08 1.81
CA LEU A 36 0.25 13.11 0.96
C LEU A 36 -0.10 12.93 -0.53
N HIS A 37 -1.23 12.27 -0.80
CA HIS A 37 -1.69 11.91 -2.14
C HIS A 37 -3.17 12.27 -2.34
N ASP A 38 -3.53 13.51 -2.04
CA ASP A 38 -4.90 14.04 -2.07
C ASP A 38 -5.58 13.91 -3.45
N THR A 39 -4.80 13.98 -4.52
CA THR A 39 -5.23 13.76 -5.91
C THR A 39 -5.51 12.29 -6.22
N SER A 40 -4.97 11.36 -5.44
CA SER A 40 -5.06 9.91 -5.68
C SER A 40 -6.06 9.23 -4.76
N PHE A 41 -6.12 9.63 -3.49
CA PHE A 41 -6.94 8.97 -2.47
C PHE A 41 -7.93 9.94 -1.83
N ALA A 42 -9.18 9.50 -1.77
CA ALA A 42 -10.28 10.21 -1.11
C ALA A 42 -10.40 9.83 0.37
N ALA A 43 -10.08 8.58 0.72
CA ALA A 43 -10.17 8.07 2.09
C ALA A 43 -9.18 6.92 2.33
N CYS A 44 -8.80 6.75 3.60
CA CYS A 44 -8.00 5.63 4.09
C CYS A 44 -8.49 5.26 5.50
N GLU A 45 -8.99 4.03 5.66
CA GLU A 45 -9.57 3.55 6.91
C GLU A 45 -8.84 2.29 7.38
N LEU A 46 -8.49 2.22 8.66
CA LEU A 46 -7.87 1.02 9.22
C LEU A 46 -8.89 -0.11 9.35
N VAL A 47 -8.57 -1.26 8.76
CA VAL A 47 -9.36 -2.49 8.86
C VAL A 47 -8.76 -3.44 9.89
N GLY A 48 -7.44 -3.44 10.02
CA GLY A 48 -6.73 -4.23 11.03
C GLY A 48 -5.24 -3.94 11.05
N MET A 49 -4.56 -4.45 12.05
CA MET A 49 -3.12 -4.33 12.19
C MET A 49 -2.56 -5.60 12.84
N ASP A 50 -1.40 -6.03 12.37
CA ASP A 50 -0.65 -7.16 12.91
C ASP A 50 0.87 -6.86 12.89
N ALA A 51 1.68 -7.87 13.22
CA ALA A 51 3.12 -7.74 13.25
C ALA A 51 3.76 -7.41 11.88
N ALA A 52 3.09 -7.76 10.77
CA ALA A 52 3.56 -7.47 9.41
C ALA A 52 3.17 -6.05 8.97
N GLY A 53 2.11 -5.48 9.54
CA GLY A 53 1.75 -4.07 9.39
C GLY A 53 0.25 -3.82 9.38
N TRP A 54 -0.16 -2.78 8.66
CA TRP A 54 -1.55 -2.38 8.53
C TRP A 54 -2.27 -3.14 7.42
N ARG A 55 -3.59 -3.26 7.59
CA ARG A 55 -4.57 -3.59 6.55
C ARG A 55 -5.56 -2.44 6.51
N VAL A 56 -5.71 -1.78 5.37
CA VAL A 56 -6.57 -0.59 5.24
C VAL A 56 -7.52 -0.72 4.06
N ALA A 57 -8.65 -0.04 4.17
CA ALA A 57 -9.50 0.26 3.04
C ALA A 57 -9.08 1.62 2.45
N LEU A 58 -8.61 1.61 1.20
CA LEU A 58 -8.31 2.81 0.43
C LEU A 58 -9.45 3.08 -0.54
N THR A 59 -9.87 4.34 -0.65
CA THR A 59 -10.80 4.78 -1.68
C THR A 59 -10.10 5.75 -2.62
N SER A 60 -10.00 5.41 -3.90
CA SER A 60 -9.36 6.27 -4.89
C SER A 60 -10.27 7.44 -5.32
N GLN A 61 -9.65 8.53 -5.77
CA GLN A 61 -10.37 9.66 -6.37
C GLN A 61 -10.91 9.32 -7.78
N PRO A 62 -12.05 9.92 -8.19
CA PRO A 62 -13.03 10.59 -7.35
C PRO A 62 -13.75 9.57 -6.47
N GLY A 63 -13.93 9.84 -5.17
CA GLY A 63 -14.41 8.87 -4.18
C GLY A 63 -15.68 8.08 -4.57
N GLY A 64 -15.90 6.95 -3.90
CA GLY A 64 -17.09 6.11 -4.05
C GLY A 64 -16.83 4.63 -3.83
N GLU A 65 -17.88 3.89 -3.46
CA GLU A 65 -17.77 2.48 -3.02
C GLU A 65 -17.10 1.56 -4.06
N ARG A 66 -17.39 1.76 -5.35
CA ARG A 66 -16.78 0.97 -6.44
C ARG A 66 -15.26 1.16 -6.59
N ARG A 67 -14.70 2.19 -5.96
CA ARG A 67 -13.26 2.50 -5.96
C ARG A 67 -12.60 2.19 -4.61
N ARG A 68 -13.36 1.59 -3.69
CA ARG A 68 -12.83 1.05 -2.44
C ARG A 68 -12.06 -0.23 -2.73
N GLN A 69 -10.87 -0.33 -2.18
CA GLN A 69 -10.00 -1.50 -2.25
C GLN A 69 -9.44 -1.81 -0.88
N ILE A 70 -9.23 -3.09 -0.58
CA ILE A 70 -8.51 -3.51 0.62
C ILE A 70 -7.07 -3.79 0.24
N VAL A 71 -6.15 -3.10 0.92
CA VAL A 71 -4.72 -3.28 0.74
C VAL A 71 -4.06 -3.68 2.06
N LYS A 72 -3.04 -4.52 1.98
CA LYS A 72 -2.28 -4.99 3.14
C LYS A 72 -0.79 -4.83 2.96
N LEU A 73 -0.14 -4.32 4.01
CA LEU A 73 1.30 -4.22 4.10
C LEU A 73 1.88 -5.55 4.63
N HIS A 74 2.91 -6.03 3.94
CA HIS A 74 3.79 -7.12 4.37
C HIS A 74 5.21 -6.59 4.51
N ALA A 75 5.59 -6.19 5.72
CA ALA A 75 6.93 -5.68 6.00
C ALA A 75 7.89 -6.81 6.41
N ASN A 76 9.09 -6.81 5.81
CA ASN A 76 10.26 -7.55 6.26
C ASN A 76 11.38 -6.56 6.58
N ARG A 77 11.46 -6.13 7.85
CA ARG A 77 12.46 -5.15 8.29
C ARG A 77 13.88 -5.69 8.23
N ALA A 78 14.08 -7.00 8.46
CA ALA A 78 15.39 -7.63 8.43
C ALA A 78 16.04 -7.55 7.03
N GLU A 79 15.23 -7.63 5.98
CA GLU A 79 15.69 -7.54 4.58
C GLU A 79 15.51 -6.16 3.94
N HIS A 80 15.09 -5.14 4.71
CA HIS A 80 14.75 -3.82 4.18
C HIS A 80 13.76 -3.85 3.01
N ARG A 81 12.76 -4.74 3.08
CA ARG A 81 11.78 -4.98 2.02
C ARG A 81 10.37 -4.87 2.56
N TYR A 82 9.47 -4.29 1.79
CA TYR A 82 8.04 -4.40 2.04
C TYR A 82 7.30 -4.64 0.73
N VAL A 83 6.13 -5.27 0.84
CA VAL A 83 5.19 -5.47 -0.27
C VAL A 83 3.83 -4.96 0.20
N VAL A 84 3.14 -4.22 -0.67
CA VAL A 84 1.73 -3.88 -0.46
C VAL A 84 0.92 -4.67 -1.47
N VAL A 85 -0.06 -5.43 -1.00
CA VAL A 85 -0.91 -6.29 -1.83
C VAL A 85 -2.33 -5.74 -1.80
N THR A 86 -2.97 -5.64 -2.97
CA THR A 86 -4.41 -5.43 -3.06
C THR A 86 -5.11 -6.77 -2.88
N GLU A 87 -5.77 -6.96 -1.74
CA GLU A 87 -6.48 -8.20 -1.40
C GLU A 87 -7.89 -8.22 -1.99
N GLU A 88 -8.55 -7.06 -2.08
CA GLU A 88 -9.92 -6.90 -2.57
C GLU A 88 -10.05 -5.61 -3.39
N GLY A 89 -10.85 -5.61 -4.46
CA GLY A 89 -11.12 -4.44 -5.32
C GLY A 89 -10.48 -4.52 -6.71
N ALA A 90 -10.39 -3.37 -7.39
CA ALA A 90 -10.03 -3.27 -8.81
C ALA A 90 -8.60 -3.72 -9.18
N GLY A 91 -7.75 -4.04 -8.19
CA GLY A 91 -6.40 -4.60 -8.40
C GLY A 91 -6.16 -5.94 -7.68
N ALA A 92 -7.23 -6.63 -7.25
CA ALA A 92 -7.08 -7.92 -6.57
C ALA A 92 -6.60 -8.99 -7.56
N GLY A 93 -5.49 -9.66 -7.24
CA GLY A 93 -4.92 -10.74 -8.05
C GLY A 93 -4.11 -10.28 -9.28
N SER A 94 -3.76 -9.00 -9.36
CA SER A 94 -2.87 -8.40 -10.38
C SER A 94 -1.54 -7.94 -9.81
#